data_AF-A0A951YI07-F1
#
_entry.id   AF-A0A951YI07-F1
#
_cell.length_a   1.000
_cell.length_b   1.000
_cell.length_c   1.000
_cell.angle_alpha   90.00
_cell.angle_beta   90.00
_cell.angle_gamma   90.00
#
_symmetry.space_group_name_H-M   'P 1'
#
loop_
_entity.id
_entity.type
_entity.pdbx_description
1 polymer ?
#
loop_
_entity_poly.entity_id
_entity_poly.type
_entity_poly.pdbx_seq_one_letter_code
_entity_poly.pdbx_strand_id
1 'polypeptide(L)'
;MLFFAPTSLRPRVAFEAGAARMGSHPVTFPCETLEEPGARVGVASYLAQWADVLVVRHRDIGAVEGLAAAQALPVVDAMTDVDRPSRQS
;
A
#
# COMPACT_ATOMS: atom_id res chain seq x y z
N MET A 1 -1.98 -7.46 -1.90
CA MET A 1 -3.02 -6.58 -1.30
C MET A 1 -2.64 -5.13 -1.52
N LEU A 2 -3.62 -4.24 -1.61
CA LEU A 2 -3.46 -2.83 -1.99
C LEU A 2 -3.95 -1.90 -0.88
N PHE A 3 -3.19 -0.86 -0.54
CA PHE A 3 -3.60 0.20 0.39
C PHE A 3 -3.64 1.55 -0.34
N PHE A 4 -4.83 2.12 -0.48
CA PHE A 4 -5.05 3.40 -1.15
C PHE A 4 -6.10 4.20 -0.39
N ALA A 5 -5.92 5.52 -0.29
CA ALA A 5 -6.99 6.39 0.18
C ALA A 5 -8.25 6.18 -0.68
N PRO A 6 -9.48 6.23 -0.11
CA PRO A 6 -10.72 6.06 -0.86
C PRO A 6 -10.84 7.03 -2.05
N THR A 7 -10.24 8.21 -1.93
CA THR A 7 -10.18 9.28 -2.94
C THR A 7 -9.16 9.03 -4.06
N SER A 8 -8.24 8.07 -3.90
CA SER A 8 -7.13 7.81 -4.82
C SER A 8 -7.53 6.92 -6.00
N LEU A 9 -8.50 7.37 -6.81
CA LEU A 9 -9.16 6.55 -7.84
C LEU A 9 -8.21 6.07 -8.96
N ARG A 10 -7.50 6.99 -9.64
CA ARG A 10 -6.72 6.65 -10.84
C ARG A 10 -5.61 5.62 -10.59
N PRO A 11 -4.69 5.81 -9.63
CA PRO A 11 -3.64 4.83 -9.38
C PRO A 11 -4.23 3.53 -8.82
N ARG A 12 -5.24 3.59 -7.92
CA ARG A 12 -5.91 2.39 -7.41
C ARG A 12 -6.43 1.52 -8.56
N VAL A 13 -7.23 2.11 -9.46
CA VAL A 13 -7.79 1.38 -10.62
C VAL A 13 -6.70 0.84 -11.54
N ALA A 14 -5.61 1.58 -11.75
CA ALA A 14 -4.49 1.09 -12.55
C ALA A 14 -3.83 -0.15 -11.93
N PHE A 15 -3.59 -0.15 -10.62
CA PHE A 15 -3.02 -1.30 -9.90
C PHE A 15 -4.00 -2.48 -9.85
N GLU A 16 -5.28 -2.24 -9.55
CA GLU A 16 -6.32 -3.29 -9.53
C GLU A 16 -6.47 -3.94 -10.90
N ALA A 17 -6.62 -3.14 -11.96
CA ALA A 17 -6.78 -3.66 -13.31
C ALA A 17 -5.51 -4.34 -13.83
N GLY A 18 -4.32 -3.83 -13.48
CA GLY A 18 -3.04 -4.44 -13.81
C GLY A 18 -2.88 -5.80 -13.15
N ALA A 19 -3.11 -5.89 -11.84
CA ALA A 19 -3.07 -7.13 -11.07
C ALA A 19 -4.05 -8.17 -11.62
N ALA A 20 -5.31 -7.77 -11.85
CA ALA A 20 -6.32 -8.66 -12.41
C ALA A 20 -5.94 -9.21 -13.80
N ARG A 21 -5.33 -8.39 -14.67
CA ARG A 21 -4.86 -8.82 -16.00
C ARG A 21 -3.69 -9.80 -15.94
N MET A 22 -2.91 -9.78 -14.85
CA MET A 22 -1.84 -10.75 -14.60
C MET A 22 -2.33 -12.03 -13.91
N GLY A 23 -3.65 -12.17 -13.71
CA GLY A 23 -4.24 -13.31 -13.00
C GLY A 23 -4.16 -13.22 -11.48
N SER A 24 -3.74 -12.07 -10.93
CA SER A 24 -3.76 -11.83 -9.48
C SER A 24 -5.15 -11.40 -9.01
N HIS A 25 -5.43 -11.61 -7.73
CA HIS A 25 -6.69 -11.19 -7.10
C HIS A 25 -6.43 -10.05 -6.10
N PRO A 26 -6.50 -8.78 -6.53
CA PRO A 26 -6.25 -7.65 -5.64
C PRO A 26 -7.38 -7.52 -4.60
N VAL A 27 -6.98 -7.31 -3.35
CA VAL A 27 -7.87 -6.89 -2.26
C VAL A 27 -7.40 -5.51 -1.82
N THR A 28 -8.31 -4.52 -1.86
CA THR A 28 -7.99 -3.12 -1.58
C THR A 28 -8.55 -2.67 -0.25
N PHE A 29 -7.72 -1.99 0.53
CA PHE A 29 -8.05 -1.41 1.82
C PHE A 29 -7.87 0.11 1.78
N PRO A 30 -8.64 0.86 2.59
CA PRO A 30 -8.37 2.27 2.86
C PRO A 30 -6.98 2.43 3.51
N CYS A 31 -6.18 3.39 3.07
CA CYS A 31 -4.83 3.58 3.63
C CYS A 31 -4.85 4.09 5.08
N GLU A 32 -5.97 4.68 5.51
CA GLU A 32 -6.24 5.16 6.87
C GLU A 32 -6.16 4.01 7.89
N THR A 33 -6.34 2.76 7.46
CA THR A 33 -6.14 1.56 8.30
C THR A 33 -4.70 1.39 8.77
N LEU A 34 -3.75 2.13 8.21
CA LEU A 34 -2.33 2.12 8.58
C LEU A 34 -1.95 3.28 9.51
N GLU A 35 -2.89 4.14 9.91
CA GLU A 35 -2.59 5.32 10.75
C GLU A 35 -2.15 4.95 12.16
N GLU A 36 -2.53 3.78 12.67
CA GLU A 36 -2.07 3.27 13.96
C GLU A 36 -0.60 2.81 13.88
N PRO A 37 0.38 3.58 14.41
CA PRO A 37 1.79 3.36 14.09
C PRO A 37 2.35 2.05 14.64
N GLY A 38 1.87 1.62 15.82
CA GLY A 38 2.33 0.41 16.50
C GLY A 38 1.86 -0.90 15.85
N ALA A 39 0.85 -0.85 14.99
CA ALA A 39 0.24 -2.04 14.40
C ALA A 39 0.90 -2.46 13.08
N ARG A 40 1.68 -1.59 12.42
CA ARG A 40 2.14 -1.79 11.02
C ARG A 40 2.99 -3.06 10.83
N VAL A 41 3.93 -3.34 11.73
CA VAL A 41 4.73 -4.58 11.68
C VAL A 41 3.85 -5.82 11.84
N GLY A 42 2.94 -5.79 12.82
CA GLY A 42 2.01 -6.90 13.07
C GLY A 42 1.05 -7.13 11.89
N VAL A 43 0.56 -6.05 11.28
CA VAL A 43 -0.30 -6.08 10.09
C VAL A 43 0.43 -6.74 8.92
N ALA A 44 1.67 -6.34 8.61
CA ALA A 44 2.42 -6.94 7.51
C ALA A 44 2.64 -8.45 7.72
N SER A 45 3.08 -8.86 8.91
CA SER A 45 3.26 -10.28 9.25
C SER A 45 1.94 -11.07 9.19
N TYR A 46 0.84 -10.47 9.65
CA TYR A 46 -0.48 -11.10 9.60
C TYR A 46 -0.95 -11.30 8.15
N LEU A 47 -0.83 -10.26 7.32
CA LEU A 47 -1.29 -10.31 5.92
C LEU A 47 -0.41 -11.20 5.04
N ALA A 48 0.85 -11.44 5.40
CA ALA A 48 1.77 -12.35 4.69
C ALA A 48 1.23 -13.78 4.55
N GLN A 49 0.30 -14.19 5.41
CA GLN A 49 -0.37 -15.50 5.30
C GLN A 49 -1.22 -15.65 4.04
N TRP A 50 -1.62 -14.54 3.42
CA TRP A 50 -2.50 -14.53 2.23
C TRP A 50 -2.02 -13.63 1.09
N ALA A 51 -1.09 -12.72 1.36
CA ALA A 51 -0.61 -11.75 0.38
C ALA A 51 0.82 -12.09 -0.05
N ASP A 52 1.05 -12.15 -1.35
CA ASP A 52 2.41 -12.27 -1.92
C ASP A 52 3.15 -10.91 -1.92
N VAL A 53 2.40 -9.81 -1.94
CA VAL A 53 2.93 -8.45 -2.01
C VAL A 53 1.95 -7.44 -1.41
N LEU A 54 2.48 -6.42 -0.73
CA LEU A 54 1.74 -5.22 -0.36
C LEU A 54 2.10 -4.09 -1.32
N VAL A 55 1.09 -3.41 -1.85
CA VAL A 55 1.27 -2.16 -2.60
C VAL A 55 0.61 -1.05 -1.79
N VAL A 56 1.37 -0.03 -1.42
CA VAL A 56 0.95 0.98 -0.45
C VAL A 56 1.11 2.36 -1.05
N ARG A 57 0.03 3.12 -1.11
CA ARG A 57 0.07 4.56 -1.39
C ARG A 57 -0.36 5.30 -0.13
N HIS A 58 0.59 5.96 0.52
CA HIS A 58 0.37 6.69 1.76
C HIS A 58 1.12 8.03 1.71
N ARG A 59 0.59 9.06 2.39
CA ARG A 59 1.23 10.40 2.43
C ARG A 59 2.52 10.43 3.25
N ASP A 60 2.59 9.55 4.25
CA ASP A 60 3.72 9.38 5.16
C ASP A 60 4.48 8.11 4.77
N ILE A 61 5.74 8.28 4.36
CA ILE A 61 6.67 7.20 4.00
C ILE A 61 6.93 6.26 5.18
N GLY A 62 6.83 6.75 6.42
CA GLY A 62 6.95 5.93 7.62
C GLY A 62 5.88 4.84 7.73
N ALA A 63 4.75 4.97 7.00
CA ALA A 63 3.79 3.88 6.88
C ALA A 63 4.31 2.72 6.02
N VAL A 64 4.99 3.04 4.92
CA VAL A 64 5.61 2.05 4.03
C VAL A 64 6.79 1.39 4.73
N GLU A 65 7.67 2.19 5.35
CA GLU A 65 8.83 1.69 6.10
C GLU A 65 8.41 0.82 7.28
N GLY A 66 7.35 1.21 8.01
CA GLY A 66 6.82 0.43 9.13
C GLY A 66 6.26 -0.93 8.72
N LEU A 67 5.66 -1.04 7.53
CA LEU A 67 5.24 -2.32 6.95
C LEU A 67 6.46 -3.15 6.49
N ALA A 68 7.43 -2.51 5.82
CA ALA A 68 8.62 -3.18 5.32
C ALA A 68 9.53 -3.71 6.44
N ALA A 69 9.53 -3.05 7.61
CA ALA A 69 10.29 -3.47 8.79
C ALA A 69 9.91 -4.87 9.31
N ALA A 70 8.72 -5.39 8.96
CA ALA A 70 8.33 -6.75 9.29
C ALA A 70 9.16 -7.82 8.56
N GLN A 71 9.76 -7.48 7.41
CA GLN A 71 10.48 -8.41 6.53
C GLN A 71 9.68 -9.67 6.14
N ALA A 72 8.35 -9.62 6.24
CA ALA A 72 7.47 -10.77 6.04
C ALA A 72 7.10 -10.99 4.57
N LEU A 73 7.02 -9.92 3.79
CA LEU A 73 6.70 -9.92 2.36
C LEU A 73 7.17 -8.61 1.69
N PRO A 74 7.32 -8.58 0.36
CA PRO A 74 7.64 -7.35 -0.36
C PRO A 74 6.58 -6.26 -0.16
N VAL A 75 7.05 -5.03 0.10
CA VAL A 75 6.21 -3.83 0.21
C VAL A 75 6.64 -2.85 -0.89
N VAL A 76 5.70 -2.48 -1.75
CA VAL A 76 5.90 -1.58 -2.88
C VAL A 76 5.28 -0.22 -2.55
N ASP A 77 6.06 0.84 -2.66
CA ASP A 77 5.55 2.21 -2.62
C ASP A 77 4.88 2.58 -3.95
N ALA A 78 3.58 2.88 -3.92
CA ALA A 78 2.78 3.32 -5.06
C ALA A 78 2.69 4.86 -5.20
N MET A 79 3.80 5.52 -4.90
CA MET A 79 4.04 6.97 -4.78
C MET A 79 3.49 7.57 -3.47
N THR A 80 4.32 7.56 -2.44
CA THR A 80 4.33 8.57 -1.38
C THR A 80 4.71 9.93 -1.98
N ASP A 81 4.20 11.03 -1.42
CA ASP A 81 4.43 12.40 -1.95
C ASP A 81 5.91 12.85 -1.92
N VAL A 82 6.81 12.01 -1.38
CA VAL A 82 8.26 12.24 -1.34
C VAL A 82 8.85 12.34 -2.76
N ASP A 83 8.25 11.65 -3.75
CA ASP A 83 8.73 11.65 -5.14
C ASP A 83 8.17 12.79 -6.01
N ARG A 84 7.33 13.69 -5.48
CA ARG A 84 6.89 14.90 -6.21
C ARG A 84 6.61 16.09 -5.28
N PRO A 85 7.55 17.04 -5.11
CA PRO A 85 7.30 18.29 -4.40
C PRO A 85 6.40 19.30 -5.16
N SER A 86 5.61 18.91 -6.16
CA SER A 86 4.76 19.85 -6.90
C SER A 86 3.51 19.23 -7.52
N ARG A 87 2.39 19.29 -6.77
CA ARG A 87 1.04 19.46 -7.34
C ARG A 87 0.18 20.30 -6.39
N GLN A 88 0.53 21.58 -6.31
CA GLN A 88 -0.47 22.63 -6.10
C GLN A 88 -0.74 23.26 -7.47
N SER A 89 -1.96 23.10 -7.97
CA SER A 89 -2.55 23.89 -9.05
C SER A 89 -4.04 23.99 -8.78
#